data_AF-A0A7J7IKT9-F1
#
_entry.id   AF-A0A7J7IKT9-F1
#
_cell.length_a   1.000
_cell.length_b   1.000
_cell.length_c   1.000
_cell.angle_alpha   90.00
_cell.angle_beta   90.00
_cell.angle_gamma   90.00
#
_symmetry.space_group_name_H-M   'P 1'
#
loop_
_entity.id
_entity.type
_entity.pdbx_description
1 polymer ?
#
loop_
_entity_poly.entity_id
_entity_poly.type
_entity_poly.pdbx_seq_one_letter_code
_entity_poly.pdbx_strand_id
1 'polypeptide(L)'
;MKARLQVRQEKLDEAKRRVDWGKPVESLPFWTWKQVRSMSEEENRLLIVIDNVVHDCTRFKAQHPGGPRIIEFWNARDATQAFNGDVYNHTKAARNLLAHLRVARLKEIYEPECDIDEFKDVQKTS
;
A
#
# COMPACT_ATOMS: atom_id res chain seq x y z
N MET A 1 -35.95 15.42 -11.52
CA MET A 1 -34.73 14.56 -11.51
C MET A 1 -33.57 15.19 -10.73
N LYS A 2 -33.20 16.45 -11.03
CA LYS A 2 -32.08 17.18 -10.39
C LYS A 2 -32.15 17.24 -8.85
N ALA A 3 -33.31 17.58 -8.27
CA ALA A 3 -33.47 17.67 -6.81
C ALA A 3 -33.22 16.33 -6.08
N ARG A 4 -33.67 15.19 -6.63
CA ARG A 4 -33.45 13.87 -6.03
C ARG A 4 -31.96 13.47 -6.05
N LEU A 5 -31.24 13.84 -7.10
CA LEU A 5 -29.80 13.63 -7.21
C LEU A 5 -29.04 14.50 -6.20
N GLN A 6 -29.44 15.75 -6.03
CA GLN A 6 -28.83 16.67 -5.07
C GLN A 6 -28.99 16.16 -3.63
N VAL A 7 -30.20 15.76 -3.22
CA VAL A 7 -30.44 15.16 -1.90
C VAL A 7 -29.62 13.88 -1.70
N ARG A 8 -29.43 13.07 -2.75
CA ARG A 8 -28.58 11.87 -2.67
C ARG A 8 -27.11 12.21 -2.52
N GLN A 9 -26.63 13.25 -3.19
CA GLN A 9 -25.27 13.76 -3.06
C GLN A 9 -25.00 14.28 -1.64
N GLU A 10 -25.92 15.07 -1.07
CA GLU A 10 -25.81 15.60 0.28
C GLU A 10 -25.73 14.49 1.34
N LYS A 11 -26.55 13.43 1.20
CA LYS A 11 -26.51 12.25 2.08
C LYS A 11 -25.19 11.48 1.95
N LEU A 12 -24.65 11.36 0.74
CA LEU A 12 -23.36 10.73 0.50
C LEU A 12 -22.22 11.57 1.11
N ASP A 13 -22.27 12.90 0.96
CA ASP A 13 -21.27 13.80 1.52
C ASP A 13 -21.30 13.77 3.05
N GLU A 14 -22.49 13.69 3.65
CA GLU A 14 -22.62 13.49 5.09
C GLU A 14 -22.03 12.16 5.56
N ALA A 15 -22.32 11.07 4.85
CA ALA A 15 -21.74 9.76 5.15
C ALA A 15 -20.21 9.80 5.02
N LYS A 16 -19.67 10.43 3.97
CA LYS A 16 -18.23 10.61 3.76
C LYS A 16 -17.56 11.38 4.89
N ARG A 17 -18.22 12.41 5.45
CA ARG A 17 -17.69 13.18 6.59
C ARG A 17 -17.48 12.36 7.85
N ARG A 18 -18.18 11.23 8.00
CA ARG A 18 -18.14 10.37 9.19
C ARG A 18 -17.17 9.19 9.06
N VAL A 19 -16.56 9.02 7.89
CA VAL A 19 -15.66 7.90 7.60
C VAL A 19 -14.23 8.42 7.61
N ASP A 20 -13.34 7.71 8.30
CA ASP A 20 -11.90 7.90 8.14
C ASP A 20 -11.48 7.32 6.79
N TRP A 21 -10.89 8.16 5.94
CA TRP A 21 -10.42 7.79 4.61
C TRP A 21 -8.91 7.55 4.57
N GLY A 22 -8.25 7.63 5.73
CA GLY A 22 -6.80 7.64 5.86
C GLY A 22 -6.19 8.95 5.38
N LYS A 23 -4.85 8.94 5.20
CA LYS A 23 -4.12 10.14 4.79
C LYS A 23 -4.31 10.40 3.27
N PRO A 24 -4.69 11.62 2.86
CA PRO A 24 -4.69 12.01 1.45
C PRO A 24 -3.29 11.82 0.85
N VAL A 25 -3.21 11.33 -0.39
CA VAL A 25 -1.92 11.03 -1.03
C VAL A 25 -1.12 12.32 -1.24
N GLU A 26 -1.81 13.42 -1.51
CA GLU A 26 -1.25 14.72 -1.83
C GLU A 26 -0.56 15.38 -0.63
N SER A 27 -1.00 15.03 0.59
CA SER A 27 -0.43 15.56 1.82
C SER A 27 0.76 14.74 2.35
N LEU A 28 1.08 13.62 1.71
CA LEU A 28 2.20 12.77 2.12
C LEU A 28 3.54 13.40 1.75
N PRO A 29 4.56 13.28 2.63
CA PRO A 29 5.93 13.67 2.31
C PRO A 29 6.49 12.80 1.19
N PHE A 30 7.51 13.30 0.49
CA PHE A 30 8.26 12.51 -0.49
C PHE A 30 9.44 11.81 0.16
N TRP A 31 9.60 10.52 -0.14
CA TRP A 31 10.76 9.69 0.22
C TRP A 31 11.45 9.15 -1.02
N THR A 32 12.77 8.95 -0.92
CA THR A 32 13.54 8.21 -1.91
C THR A 32 13.57 6.71 -1.57
N TRP A 33 13.93 5.86 -2.53
CA TRP A 33 14.18 4.43 -2.24
C TRP A 33 15.22 4.20 -1.14
N LYS A 34 16.25 5.04 -1.09
CA LYS A 34 17.26 4.97 -0.01
C LYS A 34 16.63 5.22 1.35
N GLN A 35 15.71 6.18 1.45
CA GLN A 35 14.97 6.43 2.70
C GLN A 35 14.04 5.26 3.02
N VAL A 36 13.33 4.69 2.04
CA VAL A 36 12.49 3.50 2.29
C VAL A 36 13.30 2.35 2.90
N ARG A 37 14.46 2.02 2.31
CA ARG A 37 15.36 0.96 2.83
C ARG A 37 15.91 1.28 4.22
N SER A 38 16.45 2.48 4.42
CA SER A 38 16.98 2.94 5.71
C SER A 38 15.91 2.90 6.80
N MET A 39 14.69 3.41 6.55
CA MET A 39 13.59 3.37 7.51
C MET A 39 13.14 1.93 7.82
N SER A 40 13.22 1.03 6.84
CA SER A 40 12.93 -0.39 7.06
C SER A 40 13.97 -1.06 7.95
N GLU A 41 15.25 -0.86 7.67
CA GLU A 41 16.38 -1.49 8.37
C GLU A 41 16.62 -0.91 9.76
N GLU A 42 16.68 0.43 9.85
CA GLU A 42 17.08 1.14 11.08
C GLU A 42 15.93 1.26 12.08
N GLU A 43 14.68 1.44 11.61
CA GLU A 43 13.51 1.54 12.48
C GLU A 43 12.71 0.23 12.59
N ASN A 44 13.19 -0.86 11.97
CA ASN A 44 12.53 -2.17 11.94
C ASN A 44 11.07 -2.08 11.44
N ARG A 45 10.86 -1.34 10.35
CA ARG A 45 9.54 -1.10 9.75
C ARG A 45 9.33 -1.99 8.53
N LEU A 46 8.16 -2.59 8.44
CA LEU A 46 7.73 -3.30 7.24
C LEU A 46 7.12 -2.30 6.26
N LEU A 47 7.91 -1.83 5.30
CA LEU A 47 7.50 -0.81 4.33
C LEU A 47 7.28 -1.45 2.96
N ILE A 48 6.15 -1.17 2.31
CA ILE A 48 5.85 -1.72 0.99
C ILE A 48 5.43 -0.59 0.06
N VAL A 49 6.00 -0.55 -1.14
CA VAL A 49 5.61 0.40 -2.18
C VAL A 49 4.51 -0.22 -3.05
N ILE A 50 3.41 0.52 -3.23
CA ILE A 50 2.31 0.17 -4.13
C ILE A 50 1.87 1.45 -4.83
N ASP A 51 1.84 1.46 -6.16
CA ASP A 51 1.46 2.60 -6.99
C ASP A 51 2.21 3.90 -6.60
N ASN A 52 3.53 3.80 -6.40
CA ASN A 52 4.42 4.89 -5.95
C ASN A 52 4.08 5.50 -4.57
N VAL A 53 3.29 4.80 -3.75
CA VAL A 53 2.99 5.21 -2.37
C VAL A 53 3.61 4.20 -1.41
N VAL A 54 4.29 4.71 -0.39
CA VAL A 54 4.92 3.92 0.67
C VAL A 54 3.87 3.66 1.75
N HIS A 55 3.69 2.39 2.09
CA HIS A 55 2.76 1.91 3.10
C HIS A 55 3.52 1.27 4.25
N ASP A 56 3.17 1.60 5.49
CA ASP A 56 3.69 0.96 6.69
C ASP A 56 2.77 -0.19 7.11
N CYS A 57 3.23 -1.41 6.82
CA CYS A 57 2.53 -2.65 7.08
C CYS A 57 2.97 -3.32 8.38
N THR A 58 3.83 -2.68 9.19
CA THR A 58 4.45 -3.28 10.39
C THR A 58 3.42 -3.89 11.33
N ARG A 59 2.34 -3.14 11.62
CA ARG A 59 1.26 -3.58 12.50
C ARG A 59 0.23 -4.48 11.80
N PHE A 60 0.14 -4.38 10.47
CA PHE A 60 -0.77 -5.19 9.67
C PHE A 60 -0.23 -6.61 9.44
N LYS A 61 1.07 -6.82 9.68
CA LYS A 61 1.78 -8.03 9.28
C LYS A 61 1.11 -9.35 9.66
N ALA A 62 0.76 -9.50 10.93
CA ALA A 62 0.13 -10.72 11.45
C ALA A 62 -1.32 -10.92 10.98
N GLN A 63 -1.94 -9.88 10.41
CA GLN A 63 -3.34 -9.87 9.99
C GLN A 63 -3.50 -10.08 8.49
N HIS A 64 -2.40 -10.14 7.74
CA HIS A 64 -2.45 -10.32 6.30
C HIS A 64 -3.04 -11.70 5.94
N PRO A 65 -4.17 -11.78 5.21
CA PRO A 65 -4.83 -13.06 4.93
C PRO A 65 -3.98 -14.06 4.11
N GLY A 66 -3.06 -13.56 3.27
CA GLY A 66 -2.09 -14.39 2.55
C GLY A 66 -0.93 -14.89 3.42
N GLY A 67 -0.88 -14.49 4.69
CA GLY A 67 0.18 -14.84 5.64
C GLY A 67 1.28 -13.78 5.73
N PRO A 68 2.00 -13.75 6.86
CA PRO A 68 3.02 -12.73 7.14
C PRO A 68 4.25 -12.85 6.23
N ARG A 69 4.62 -14.06 5.81
CA ARG A 69 5.81 -14.30 4.96
C ARG A 69 5.71 -13.61 3.60
N ILE A 70 4.52 -13.56 3.00
CA ILE A 70 4.31 -12.93 1.69
C ILE A 70 4.66 -11.44 1.74
N ILE A 71 4.21 -10.75 2.78
CA ILE A 71 4.43 -9.29 2.89
C ILE A 71 5.81 -8.95 3.45
N GLU A 72 6.41 -9.82 4.26
CA GLU A 72 7.83 -9.72 4.66
C GLU A 72 8.75 -9.73 3.43
N PHE A 73 8.42 -10.57 2.45
CA PHE A 73 9.20 -10.67 1.23
C PHE A 73 9.17 -9.38 0.40
N TRP A 74 8.06 -8.64 0.44
CA TRP A 74 7.92 -7.34 -0.20
C TRP A 74 8.48 -6.17 0.61
N ASN A 75 9.15 -6.44 1.73
CA ASN A 75 9.71 -5.38 2.55
C ASN A 75 10.73 -4.53 1.77
N ALA A 76 10.56 -3.22 1.82
CA ALA A 76 11.31 -2.20 1.11
C ALA A 76 11.39 -2.40 -0.41
N ARG A 77 10.38 -3.03 -1.02
CA ARG A 77 10.26 -3.33 -2.46
C ARG A 77 8.96 -2.81 -3.06
N ASP A 78 8.87 -2.78 -4.40
CA ASP A 78 7.64 -2.48 -5.13
C ASP A 78 6.77 -3.72 -5.33
N ALA A 79 5.63 -3.79 -4.64
CA ALA A 79 4.65 -4.88 -4.74
C ALA A 79 3.47 -4.56 -5.67
N THR A 80 3.54 -3.48 -6.46
CA THR A 80 2.42 -2.97 -7.27
C THR A 80 1.82 -4.05 -8.17
N GLN A 81 2.66 -4.78 -8.91
CA GLN A 81 2.20 -5.82 -9.84
C GLN A 81 1.52 -6.97 -9.10
N ALA A 82 2.12 -7.46 -8.01
CA ALA A 82 1.56 -8.54 -7.23
C ALA A 82 0.27 -8.17 -6.49
N PHE A 83 0.15 -6.90 -6.07
CA PHE A 83 -1.05 -6.37 -5.43
C PHE A 83 -2.21 -6.13 -6.42
N ASN A 84 -1.91 -5.75 -7.66
CA ASN A 84 -2.90 -5.38 -8.65
C ASN A 84 -3.35 -6.53 -9.57
N GLY A 85 -2.57 -7.59 -9.77
CA GLY A 85 -3.10 -8.69 -10.59
C GLY A 85 -2.19 -9.84 -10.99
N ASP A 86 -0.87 -9.76 -10.83
CA ASP A 86 -0.01 -10.85 -11.30
C ASP A 86 -0.08 -12.10 -10.43
N VAL A 87 -0.47 -11.93 -9.16
CA VAL A 87 -0.70 -13.04 -8.22
C VAL A 87 -2.03 -12.88 -7.49
N TYR A 88 -2.35 -11.68 -6.99
CA TYR A 88 -3.57 -11.43 -6.23
C TYR A 88 -4.22 -10.11 -6.63
N ASN A 89 -5.36 -10.14 -7.33
CA ASN A 89 -6.16 -8.93 -7.55
C ASN A 89 -6.96 -8.59 -6.28
N HIS A 90 -6.40 -7.73 -5.44
CA HIS A 90 -6.98 -7.40 -4.14
C HIS A 90 -8.37 -6.76 -4.26
N THR A 91 -9.19 -6.90 -3.22
CA THR A 91 -10.56 -6.35 -3.19
C THR A 91 -10.57 -4.84 -2.93
N LYS A 92 -11.72 -4.18 -3.10
CA LYS A 92 -11.91 -2.78 -2.70
C LYS A 92 -11.65 -2.56 -1.21
N ALA A 93 -11.98 -3.52 -0.36
CA ALA A 93 -11.74 -3.44 1.07
C ALA A 93 -10.23 -3.38 1.38
N ALA A 94 -9.42 -4.21 0.72
CA ALA A 94 -7.97 -4.17 0.85
C ALA A 94 -7.37 -2.84 0.36
N ARG A 95 -7.87 -2.30 -0.76
CA ARG A 95 -7.47 -0.96 -1.24
C ARG A 95 -7.83 0.16 -0.27
N ASN A 96 -8.98 0.08 0.40
CA ASN A 96 -9.36 1.04 1.44
C ASN A 96 -8.45 0.92 2.68
N LEU A 97 -8.02 -0.29 3.03
CA LEU A 97 -7.08 -0.49 4.12
C LEU A 97 -5.73 0.16 3.81
N LEU A 98 -5.21 0.03 2.58
CA LEU A 98 -3.97 0.72 2.17
C LEU A 98 -4.01 2.22 2.45
N ALA A 99 -5.18 2.86 2.28
CA ALA A 99 -5.32 4.30 2.55
C ALA A 99 -4.94 4.71 3.97
N HIS A 100 -5.12 3.81 4.94
CA HIS A 100 -4.78 4.02 6.35
C HIS A 100 -3.31 3.68 6.66
N LEU A 101 -2.63 2.94 5.79
CA LEU A 101 -1.23 2.54 5.97
C LEU A 101 -0.24 3.50 5.31
N ARG A 102 -0.72 4.51 4.56
CA ARG A 102 0.16 5.44 3.81
C ARG A 102 1.06 6.26 4.75
N VAL A 103 2.33 6.36 4.38
CA VAL A 103 3.32 7.18 5.12
C VAL A 103 4.09 8.16 4.25
N ALA A 104 4.30 7.86 2.98
CA ALA A 104 5.03 8.73 2.05
C ALA A 104 4.63 8.46 0.59
N ARG A 105 5.01 9.38 -0.29
CA ARG A 105 5.07 9.17 -1.74
C ARG A 105 6.51 8.93 -2.15
N LEU A 106 6.72 8.07 -3.14
CA LEU A 106 8.03 7.81 -3.68
C LEU A 106 8.42 8.94 -4.65
N LYS A 107 9.67 9.41 -4.55
CA LYS A 107 10.21 10.48 -5.41
C LYS A 107 10.64 9.94 -6.77
N GLU A 108 11.24 8.75 -6.79
CA GLU A 108 11.64 8.07 -8.02
C GLU A 108 10.55 7.09 -8.45
N ILE A 109 10.18 7.10 -9.73
CA ILE A 109 9.14 6.20 -10.29
C ILE A 109 9.66 4.81 -10.69
N TYR A 110 10.97 4.59 -10.59
CA TYR A 110 11.60 3.30 -10.87
C TYR A 110 12.40 2.85 -9.65
N GLU A 111 12.24 1.59 -9.28
CA GLU A 111 13.12 0.94 -8.32
C GLU A 111 14.51 0.82 -8.95
N PRO A 112 15.58 1.30 -8.28
CA PRO A 112 16.94 1.01 -8.73
C PRO A 112 17.14 -0.51 -8.69
N GLU A 113 17.67 -1.08 -9.77
CA GLU A 113 17.81 -2.53 -9.99
C GLU A 113 18.19 -3.29 -8.71
N CYS A 114 17.26 -4.12 -8.23
CA CYS A 114 17.53 -5.18 -7.26
C CYS A 114 17.69 -6.48 -8.05
N ASP A 115 18.75 -7.26 -7.78
CA ASP A 115 19.00 -8.55 -8.43
C ASP A 115 17.76 -9.46 -8.40
N ILE A 116 17.21 -9.72 -9.59
CA ILE A 116 15.88 -10.29 -9.85
C ILE A 116 15.76 -11.81 -9.62
N ASP A 117 16.82 -12.48 -9.16
CA ASP A 117 16.86 -13.94 -9.06
C ASP A 117 16.13 -14.51 -7.83
N GLU A 118 15.74 -13.69 -6.85
CA GLU A 118 15.20 -14.15 -5.55
C GLU A 118 13.71 -14.55 -5.55
N PHE A 119 12.90 -14.07 -6.51
CA PHE A 119 11.43 -14.21 -6.44
C PHE A 119 10.90 -15.59 -6.83
N LYS A 120 11.65 -16.34 -7.65
CA LYS A 120 11.21 -17.65 -8.18
C LYS A 120 11.39 -18.80 -7.17
N ASP A 121 12.15 -18.60 -6.10
CA ASP A 121 12.44 -19.65 -5.12
C ASP A 121 11.47 -19.66 -3.93
N VAL A 122 10.83 -18.53 -3.61
CA VAL A 122 9.85 -18.44 -2.52
C VAL A 122 8.55 -19.21 -2.84
N GLN A 123 8.17 -19.31 -4.11
CA GLN A 123 6.91 -19.99 -4.51
C GLN A 123 7.00 -21.53 -4.53
N LYS A 124 8.20 -22.12 -4.45
CA LYS A 124 8.37 -23.59 -4.57
C LYS A 124 8.27 -24.36 -3.24
N THR A 125 8.11 -23.66 -2.12
CA THR A 125 8.13 -24.27 -0.77
C THR A 125 6.82 -24.10 0.01
N SER A 126 5.71 -23.79 -0.67
CA SER A 126 4.35 -23.76 -0.08
C SER A 126 3.45 -24.84 -0.66
#